data_AF-A0A1R0KT36-F1
#
_entry.id   AF-A0A1R0KT36-F1
#
_cell.length_a   1.000
_cell.length_b   1.000
_cell.length_c   1.000
_cell.angle_alpha   90.00
_cell.angle_beta   90.00
_cell.angle_gamma   90.00
#
_symmetry.space_group_name_H-M   'P 1'
#
loop_
_entity.id
_entity.type
_entity.pdbx_description
1 polymer ?
#
loop_
_entity_poly.entity_id
_entity_poly.type
_entity_poly.pdbx_seq_one_letter_code
_entity_poly.pdbx_strand_id
1 'polypeptide(L)'
;MTALGRLVLALARLLEDEERATVGHRLAEGVHDVGSRSPSRDEHADDEVDWSYLWQALLDASDHAHRIVTLLESERISFDVSAITEEARVLRSQINATYELMCEAKALDGLALAAHASIEEIWMQSVLHRAALVDADLDSMHWASEPDAPAWTIDVDEHGGFVATTSEVTDAGPWKFWGSAATAASAAHTLLWFFHDRPPNIMFDPPASRRPLVSNVVNADRSPEGPTVPELLVRRDAIYVEHVTAVQQARDALHRRGQDIEGFLAERANELNATDTQRLLHNKALTAIAPGSNRDHLGFASTVMWVPTRLVVGTRHPVWGDFGGHRDEIPVDIASGLLDAEDLDTFTAKFFSPKIDLMMAPGWTGPLYHVGSDGNHRVHTARMLGLPWLAAAIKVQAIRPSSGIIDLLNMDPDDGAKIQSFERRMRDRTELVIGLLRRGVIAGELTGDRGETLRFRRLPAAWLLHRAEYATAINAIYEKCYPGALAQLGIPLEAGTDPVAWRCWLAGA
;
A
#
# COMPACT_ATOMS: atom_id res chain seq x y z
N MET A 1 18.79 -42.33 -8.60
CA MET A 1 19.07 -41.52 -9.81
C MET A 1 17.82 -40.71 -10.13
N THR A 2 17.85 -39.39 -9.91
CA THR A 2 16.69 -38.49 -10.06
C THR A 2 16.25 -38.37 -11.52
N ALA A 3 15.04 -37.86 -11.77
CA ALA A 3 14.58 -37.56 -13.14
C ALA A 3 15.55 -36.63 -13.88
N LEU A 4 16.15 -35.67 -13.16
CA LEU A 4 17.21 -34.77 -13.64
C LEU A 4 18.48 -35.54 -14.05
N GLY A 5 18.92 -36.50 -13.23
CA GLY A 5 20.06 -37.35 -13.56
C GLY A 5 19.82 -38.20 -14.83
N ARG A 6 18.57 -38.60 -15.09
CA ARG A 6 18.19 -39.33 -16.31
C ARG A 6 18.14 -38.42 -17.54
N LEU A 7 17.64 -37.19 -17.41
CA LEU A 7 17.60 -36.20 -18.50
C LEU A 7 19.02 -35.79 -18.92
N VAL A 8 19.88 -35.51 -17.94
CA VAL A 8 21.29 -35.15 -18.16
C VAL A 8 22.08 -36.31 -18.77
N LEU A 9 21.86 -37.56 -18.32
CA LEU A 9 22.45 -38.75 -18.95
C LEU A 9 21.90 -39.01 -20.36
N ALA A 10 20.65 -38.66 -20.65
CA ALA A 10 20.06 -38.79 -21.98
C ALA A 10 20.63 -37.77 -22.96
N LEU A 11 20.80 -36.52 -22.53
CA LEU A 11 21.40 -35.44 -23.32
C LEU A 11 22.92 -35.63 -23.50
N ALA A 12 23.62 -36.11 -22.47
CA ALA A 12 25.06 -36.38 -22.54
C ALA A 12 25.41 -37.49 -23.57
N ARG A 13 24.47 -38.36 -23.93
CA ARG A 13 24.64 -39.37 -24.98
C ARG A 13 24.66 -38.78 -26.39
N LEU A 14 24.22 -37.54 -26.57
CA LEU A 14 24.21 -36.83 -27.86
C LEU A 14 25.47 -35.98 -28.10
N LEU A 15 26.32 -35.82 -27.09
CA LEU A 15 27.57 -35.07 -27.16
C LEU A 15 28.75 -35.95 -27.57
N GLU A 16 29.80 -35.35 -28.16
CA GLU A 16 31.07 -36.03 -28.42
C GLU A 16 31.74 -36.42 -27.09
N ASP A 17 32.59 -37.46 -27.11
CA ASP A 17 33.08 -38.12 -25.90
C ASP A 17 33.85 -37.17 -24.95
N GLU A 18 34.53 -36.15 -25.48
CA GLU A 18 35.29 -35.16 -24.72
C GLU A 18 34.38 -34.14 -23.99
N GLU A 19 33.29 -33.72 -24.64
CA GLU A 19 32.27 -32.86 -24.06
C GLU A 19 31.43 -33.61 -23.03
N ARG A 20 31.10 -34.88 -23.31
CA ARG A 20 30.45 -35.80 -22.38
C ARG A 20 31.30 -36.01 -21.11
N ALA A 21 32.61 -36.18 -21.27
CA ALA A 21 33.54 -36.30 -20.15
C ALA A 21 33.62 -35.00 -19.32
N THR A 22 33.59 -33.84 -19.97
CA THR A 22 33.62 -32.53 -19.30
C THR A 22 32.33 -32.25 -18.52
N VAL A 23 31.17 -32.54 -19.11
CA VAL A 23 29.86 -32.44 -18.43
C VAL A 23 29.79 -33.44 -17.28
N GLY A 24 30.20 -34.69 -17.51
CA GLY A 24 30.30 -35.72 -16.47
C GLY A 24 31.22 -35.33 -15.32
N HIS A 25 32.38 -34.73 -15.60
CA HIS A 25 33.35 -34.30 -14.59
C HIS A 25 32.86 -33.09 -13.79
N ARG A 26 32.23 -32.11 -14.42
CA ARG A 26 31.66 -30.94 -13.73
C ARG A 26 30.42 -31.27 -12.90
N LEU A 27 29.62 -32.24 -13.35
CA LEU A 27 28.53 -32.79 -12.55
C LEU A 27 29.06 -33.66 -11.40
N ALA A 28 30.11 -34.44 -11.65
CA ALA A 28 30.78 -35.25 -10.64
C ALA A 28 31.47 -34.40 -9.57
N GLU A 29 32.13 -33.30 -9.91
CA GLU A 29 32.77 -32.40 -8.93
C GLU A 29 31.76 -31.61 -8.08
N GLY A 30 30.54 -31.38 -8.58
CA GLY A 30 29.44 -30.81 -7.80
C GLY A 30 28.71 -31.84 -6.92
N VAL A 31 28.63 -33.09 -7.37
CA VAL A 31 27.88 -34.17 -6.71
C VAL A 31 28.76 -35.03 -5.78
N HIS A 32 30.10 -34.96 -5.90
CA HIS A 32 31.04 -35.84 -5.20
C HIS A 32 31.99 -35.15 -4.21
N ASP A 33 31.46 -34.44 -3.22
CA ASP A 33 32.03 -34.52 -1.85
C ASP A 33 31.34 -35.66 -1.05
N VAL A 34 31.33 -36.86 -1.64
CA VAL A 34 30.78 -38.10 -1.07
C VAL A 34 31.67 -38.67 0.05
N GLY A 35 32.77 -37.99 0.40
CA GLY A 35 33.59 -38.28 1.57
C GLY A 35 32.92 -37.86 2.89
N SER A 36 32.00 -36.89 2.84
CA SER A 36 31.08 -36.63 3.95
C SER A 36 29.96 -37.68 3.92
N ARG A 37 30.10 -38.75 4.72
CA ARG A 37 29.00 -39.68 4.96
C ARG A 37 27.80 -38.86 5.43
N SER A 38 26.74 -38.78 4.62
CA SER A 38 25.43 -38.41 5.16
C SER A 38 25.15 -39.35 6.34
N PRO A 39 24.90 -38.82 7.55
CA PRO A 39 24.59 -39.66 8.69
C PRO A 39 23.45 -40.60 8.29
N SER A 40 23.65 -41.90 8.52
CA SER A 40 22.63 -42.90 8.26
C SER A 40 21.37 -42.49 9.03
N ARG A 41 20.26 -42.38 8.29
CA ARG A 41 18.92 -41.93 8.75
C ARG A 41 18.38 -42.70 9.98
N ASP A 42 19.04 -43.78 10.37
CA ASP A 42 18.60 -44.70 11.42
C ASP A 42 18.88 -44.21 12.87
N GLU A 43 19.59 -43.10 13.09
CA GLU A 43 19.94 -42.64 14.45
C GLU A 43 19.17 -41.40 14.96
N HIS A 44 18.27 -40.81 14.17
CA HIS A 44 17.44 -39.67 14.60
C HIS A 44 15.97 -40.04 14.52
N ALA A 45 15.52 -40.77 15.54
CA ALA A 45 14.10 -41.09 15.78
C ALA A 45 13.38 -39.97 16.56
N ASP A 46 13.87 -38.73 16.47
CA ASP A 46 13.11 -37.56 16.91
C ASP A 46 12.27 -37.07 15.73
N ASP A 47 10.97 -36.90 15.94
CA ASP A 47 9.97 -36.47 14.95
C ASP A 47 10.17 -35.02 14.42
N GLU A 48 11.31 -34.38 14.72
CA GLU A 48 11.59 -32.99 14.39
C GLU A 48 12.37 -32.87 13.06
N VAL A 49 11.93 -31.95 12.20
CA VAL A 49 12.56 -31.71 10.89
C VAL A 49 13.98 -31.13 11.07
N ASP A 50 15.00 -31.79 10.53
CA ASP A 50 16.36 -31.22 10.42
C ASP A 50 16.39 -30.10 9.37
N TRP A 51 16.00 -28.91 9.83
CA TRP A 51 15.98 -27.71 9.01
C TRP A 51 17.36 -27.37 8.43
N SER A 52 18.45 -27.62 9.17
CA SER A 52 19.80 -27.28 8.71
C SER A 52 20.19 -28.11 7.49
N TYR A 53 19.90 -29.41 7.52
CA TYR A 53 20.11 -30.29 6.37
C TYR A 53 19.24 -29.88 5.17
N LEU A 54 17.94 -29.64 5.39
CA LEU A 54 17.01 -29.25 4.32
C LEU A 54 17.45 -27.94 3.63
N TRP A 55 17.91 -26.96 4.42
CA TRP A 55 18.44 -25.69 3.92
C TRP A 55 19.64 -25.91 3.00
N GLN A 56 20.63 -26.67 3.47
CA GLN A 56 21.85 -26.92 2.71
C GLN A 56 21.52 -27.66 1.41
N ALA A 57 20.66 -28.68 1.48
CA ALA A 57 20.26 -29.46 0.30
C ALA A 57 19.54 -28.62 -0.76
N LEU A 58 18.64 -27.70 -0.36
CA LEU A 58 17.93 -26.82 -1.29
C LEU A 58 18.86 -25.74 -1.88
N LEU A 59 19.77 -25.19 -1.07
CA LEU A 59 20.76 -24.22 -1.52
C LEU A 59 21.71 -24.86 -2.56
N ASP A 60 22.24 -26.04 -2.24
CA ASP A 60 23.09 -26.80 -3.15
C ASP A 60 22.34 -27.11 -4.45
N ALA A 61 21.08 -27.55 -4.37
CA ALA A 61 20.27 -27.83 -5.56
C ALA A 61 20.04 -26.58 -6.43
N SER A 62 19.81 -25.41 -5.81
CA SER A 62 19.66 -24.13 -6.54
C SER A 62 20.95 -23.73 -7.24
N ASP A 63 22.10 -23.86 -6.56
CA ASP A 63 23.42 -23.57 -7.12
C ASP A 63 23.74 -24.47 -8.32
N HIS A 64 23.40 -25.75 -8.23
CA HIS A 64 23.56 -26.69 -9.34
C HIS A 64 22.66 -26.31 -10.52
N ALA A 65 21.39 -25.98 -10.28
CA ALA A 65 20.48 -25.54 -11.33
C ALA A 65 20.96 -24.23 -12.00
N HIS A 66 21.49 -23.29 -11.22
CA HIS A 66 22.09 -22.07 -11.74
C HIS A 66 23.29 -22.35 -12.65
N ARG A 67 24.22 -23.21 -12.21
CA ARG A 67 25.38 -23.62 -13.03
C ARG A 67 24.94 -24.27 -14.35
N ILE A 68 23.89 -25.10 -14.34
CA ILE A 68 23.33 -25.70 -15.56
C ILE A 68 22.82 -24.62 -16.51
N VAL A 69 22.02 -23.66 -16.02
CA VAL A 69 21.51 -22.54 -16.84
C VAL A 69 22.68 -21.75 -17.45
N THR A 70 23.68 -21.38 -16.65
CA THR A 70 24.86 -20.63 -17.15
C THR A 70 25.66 -21.40 -18.18
N LEU A 71 25.77 -22.73 -18.05
CA LEU A 71 26.43 -23.57 -19.06
C LEU A 71 25.62 -23.59 -20.36
N LEU A 72 24.29 -23.76 -20.28
CA LEU A 72 23.39 -23.82 -21.44
C LEU A 72 23.23 -22.47 -22.16
N GLU A 73 23.38 -21.35 -21.44
CA GLU A 73 23.41 -20.00 -22.02
C GLU A 73 24.77 -19.61 -22.61
N SER A 74 25.78 -20.48 -22.52
CA SER A 74 27.10 -20.19 -23.04
C SER A 74 27.07 -20.03 -24.56
N GLU A 75 27.62 -18.91 -25.05
CA GLU A 75 27.81 -18.62 -26.50
C GLU A 75 28.64 -19.69 -27.23
N ARG A 76 29.29 -20.61 -26.51
CA ARG A 76 30.07 -21.70 -27.07
C ARG A 76 29.23 -22.91 -27.51
N ILE A 77 27.97 -22.99 -27.11
CA ILE A 77 27.08 -24.07 -27.53
C ILE A 77 26.56 -23.77 -28.93
N SER A 78 26.90 -24.64 -29.88
CA SER A 78 26.54 -24.51 -31.30
C SER A 78 25.15 -25.07 -31.66
N PHE A 79 24.43 -25.64 -30.69
CA PHE A 79 23.11 -26.25 -30.86
C PHE A 79 22.01 -25.38 -30.22
N ASP A 80 20.80 -25.43 -30.78
CA ASP A 80 19.63 -24.81 -30.14
C ASP A 80 19.21 -25.63 -28.92
N VAL A 81 19.57 -25.14 -27.74
CA VAL A 81 19.23 -25.72 -26.43
C VAL A 81 18.17 -24.91 -25.69
N SER A 82 17.48 -23.99 -26.36
CA SER A 82 16.58 -23.01 -25.73
C SER A 82 15.49 -23.66 -24.85
N ALA A 83 14.91 -24.77 -25.32
CA ALA A 83 13.90 -25.52 -24.58
C ALA A 83 14.46 -26.11 -23.27
N ILE A 84 15.66 -26.69 -23.31
CA ILE A 84 16.32 -27.28 -22.14
C ILE A 84 16.75 -26.19 -21.15
N THR A 85 17.24 -25.06 -21.67
CA THR A 85 17.56 -23.88 -20.85
C THR A 85 16.31 -23.39 -20.11
N GLU A 86 15.16 -23.33 -20.79
CA GLU A 86 13.92 -22.91 -20.17
C GLU A 86 13.44 -23.90 -19.09
N GLU A 87 13.49 -25.20 -19.35
CA GLU A 87 13.20 -26.22 -18.32
C GLU A 87 14.12 -26.09 -17.10
N ALA A 88 15.41 -25.80 -17.30
CA ALA A 88 16.37 -25.59 -16.22
C ALA A 88 16.06 -24.31 -15.42
N ARG A 89 15.61 -23.23 -16.07
CA ARG A 89 15.15 -22.00 -15.40
C ARG A 89 13.89 -22.26 -14.57
N VAL A 90 12.92 -22.99 -15.12
CA VAL A 90 11.69 -23.38 -14.40
C VAL A 90 12.04 -24.21 -13.16
N LEU A 91 12.92 -25.21 -13.28
CA LEU A 91 13.36 -26.02 -12.14
C LEU A 91 14.06 -25.17 -11.06
N ARG A 92 14.98 -24.28 -11.47
CA ARG A 92 15.65 -23.37 -10.53
C ARG A 92 14.63 -22.49 -9.80
N SER A 93 13.66 -21.94 -10.53
CA SER A 93 12.58 -21.14 -9.95
C SER A 93 11.76 -21.93 -8.94
N GLN A 94 11.43 -23.20 -9.23
CA GLN A 94 10.72 -24.09 -8.30
C GLN A 94 11.54 -24.41 -7.04
N ILE A 95 12.85 -24.66 -7.17
CA ILE A 95 13.74 -24.90 -6.03
C ILE A 95 13.83 -23.65 -5.14
N ASN A 96 14.01 -22.46 -5.75
CA ASN A 96 14.04 -21.20 -5.02
C ASN A 96 12.73 -20.90 -4.31
N ALA A 97 11.59 -21.06 -4.98
CA ALA A 97 10.28 -20.88 -4.36
C ALA A 97 10.06 -21.85 -3.20
N THR A 98 10.51 -23.10 -3.33
CA THR A 98 10.47 -24.09 -2.25
C THR A 98 11.35 -23.66 -1.07
N TYR A 99 12.57 -23.21 -1.34
CA TYR A 99 13.49 -22.70 -0.34
C TYR A 99 12.92 -21.49 0.41
N GLU A 100 12.39 -20.52 -0.31
CA GLU A 100 11.75 -19.32 0.26
C GLU A 100 10.57 -19.71 1.15
N LEU A 101 9.71 -20.62 0.69
CA LEU A 101 8.60 -21.13 1.49
C LEU A 101 9.08 -21.82 2.77
N MET A 102 10.12 -22.65 2.72
CA MET A 102 10.67 -23.30 3.93
C MET A 102 11.24 -22.27 4.90
N CYS A 103 11.90 -21.23 4.38
CA CYS A 103 12.42 -20.12 5.19
C CYS A 103 11.29 -19.38 5.90
N GLU A 104 10.23 -19.04 5.16
CA GLU A 104 9.04 -18.40 5.69
C GLU A 104 8.36 -19.28 6.74
N ALA A 105 8.11 -20.55 6.43
CA ALA A 105 7.44 -21.48 7.33
C ALA A 105 8.16 -21.63 8.67
N LYS A 106 9.50 -21.76 8.66
CA LYS A 106 10.29 -21.81 9.90
C LYS A 106 10.27 -20.50 10.68
N ALA A 107 10.15 -19.37 10.01
CA ALA A 107 10.10 -18.06 10.66
C ALA A 107 8.73 -17.75 11.30
N LEU A 108 7.70 -18.55 10.99
CA LEU A 108 6.36 -18.41 11.57
C LEU A 108 6.30 -19.07 12.95
N ASP A 109 6.36 -18.24 13.99
CA ASP A 109 6.26 -18.69 15.37
C ASP A 109 4.96 -19.50 15.61
N GLY A 110 5.09 -20.66 16.25
CA GLY A 110 3.99 -21.58 16.53
C GLY A 110 3.47 -22.42 15.36
N LEU A 111 4.03 -22.33 14.15
CA LEU A 111 3.65 -23.20 13.04
C LEU A 111 4.20 -24.62 13.25
N ALA A 112 3.31 -25.59 13.45
CA ALA A 112 3.67 -27.00 13.53
C ALA A 112 3.48 -27.68 12.16
N LEU A 113 4.57 -28.19 11.57
CA LEU A 113 4.54 -28.96 10.33
C LEU A 113 4.68 -30.44 10.61
N ALA A 114 3.85 -31.27 9.95
CA ALA A 114 3.97 -32.71 10.05
C ALA A 114 5.23 -33.21 9.34
N ALA A 115 5.88 -34.23 9.89
CA ALA A 115 6.92 -34.95 9.18
C ALA A 115 6.35 -35.48 7.84
N HIS A 116 7.12 -35.29 6.76
CA HIS A 116 6.72 -35.66 5.39
C HIS A 116 5.59 -34.85 4.77
N ALA A 117 5.23 -33.68 5.31
CA ALA A 117 4.35 -32.75 4.62
C ALA A 117 4.90 -32.41 3.22
N SER A 118 4.02 -32.47 2.22
CA SER A 118 4.29 -32.01 0.86
C SER A 118 4.48 -30.50 0.83
N ILE A 119 5.10 -30.00 -0.24
CA ILE A 119 5.29 -28.55 -0.45
C ILE A 119 3.95 -27.80 -0.47
N GLU A 120 2.91 -28.41 -1.05
CA GLU A 120 1.55 -27.85 -1.08
C GLU A 120 0.93 -27.79 0.32
N GLU A 121 1.12 -28.83 1.14
CA GLU A 121 0.67 -28.83 2.54
C GLU A 121 1.42 -27.80 3.38
N ILE A 122 2.74 -27.68 3.23
CA ILE A 122 3.53 -26.66 3.95
C ILE A 122 3.07 -25.27 3.53
N TRP A 123 2.92 -25.01 2.24
CA TRP A 123 2.38 -23.76 1.72
C TRP A 123 1.02 -23.46 2.33
N MET A 124 0.07 -24.40 2.24
CA MET A 124 -1.27 -24.24 2.80
C MET A 124 -1.20 -23.94 4.30
N GLN A 125 -0.48 -24.72 5.10
CA GLN A 125 -0.40 -24.50 6.55
C GLN A 125 0.24 -23.15 6.91
N SER A 126 1.30 -22.73 6.20
CA SER A 126 1.89 -21.40 6.37
C SER A 126 0.87 -20.30 6.03
N VAL A 127 0.10 -20.47 4.95
CA VAL A 127 -0.98 -19.56 4.55
C VAL A 127 -2.05 -19.46 5.63
N LEU A 128 -2.54 -20.60 6.12
CA LEU A 128 -3.56 -20.66 7.17
C LEU A 128 -3.09 -19.97 8.45
N HIS A 129 -1.84 -20.21 8.84
CA HIS A 129 -1.25 -19.66 10.06
C HIS A 129 -1.06 -18.15 9.98
N ARG A 130 -0.51 -17.65 8.86
CA ARG A 130 -0.34 -16.21 8.62
C ARG A 130 -1.67 -15.46 8.70
N ALA A 131 -2.69 -16.02 8.07
CA ALA A 131 -4.01 -15.42 8.10
C ALA A 131 -4.67 -15.51 9.48
N ALA A 132 -4.47 -16.58 10.25
CA ALA A 132 -4.91 -16.65 11.65
C ALA A 132 -4.23 -15.58 12.51
N LEU A 133 -2.95 -15.29 12.27
CA LEU A 133 -2.24 -14.18 12.93
C LEU A 133 -2.82 -12.81 12.52
N VAL A 134 -3.19 -12.63 11.25
CA VAL A 134 -3.87 -11.42 10.77
C VAL A 134 -5.22 -11.23 11.47
N ASP A 135 -6.05 -12.27 11.49
CA ASP A 135 -7.37 -12.19 12.11
C ASP A 135 -7.27 -11.95 13.63
N ALA A 136 -6.34 -12.61 14.32
CA ALA A 136 -6.11 -12.40 15.75
C ALA A 136 -5.63 -10.98 16.08
N ASP A 137 -4.81 -10.37 15.23
CA ASP A 137 -4.40 -8.97 15.37
C ASP A 137 -5.61 -8.02 15.16
N LEU A 138 -6.46 -8.31 14.18
CA LEU A 138 -7.64 -7.52 13.83
C LEU A 138 -8.78 -7.63 14.83
N ASP A 139 -8.91 -8.74 15.55
CA ASP A 139 -9.89 -8.90 16.64
C ASP A 139 -9.74 -7.81 17.71
N SER A 140 -8.55 -7.24 17.87
CA SER A 140 -8.34 -6.11 18.80
C SER A 140 -8.90 -4.77 18.28
N MET A 141 -9.15 -4.66 16.97
CA MET A 141 -9.70 -3.48 16.28
C MET A 141 -11.21 -3.59 16.08
N HIS A 142 -11.96 -3.81 17.16
CA HIS A 142 -13.42 -3.83 17.04
C HIS A 142 -13.99 -2.41 16.90
N TRP A 143 -14.61 -2.16 15.76
CA TRP A 143 -15.37 -0.94 15.50
C TRP A 143 -16.84 -1.26 15.63
N ALA A 144 -17.52 -0.62 16.58
CA ALA A 144 -18.96 -0.73 16.68
C ALA A 144 -19.57 0.12 15.57
N SER A 145 -20.21 -0.51 14.60
CA SER A 145 -21.03 0.18 13.59
C SER A 145 -22.25 0.79 14.26
N GLU A 146 -22.65 1.97 13.81
CA GLU A 146 -23.92 2.56 14.25
C GLU A 146 -25.10 1.78 13.64
N PRO A 147 -26.24 1.65 14.34
CA PRO A 147 -27.39 0.90 13.83
C PRO A 147 -27.94 1.40 12.48
N ASP A 148 -27.69 2.65 12.15
CA ASP A 148 -28.12 3.33 10.92
C ASP A 148 -26.96 3.58 9.94
N ALA A 149 -25.80 2.98 10.17
CA ALA A 149 -24.68 3.04 9.23
C ALA A 149 -25.00 2.25 7.95
N PRO A 150 -24.53 2.71 6.78
CA PRO A 150 -24.83 2.07 5.50
C PRO A 150 -24.32 0.62 5.48
N ALA A 151 -25.10 -0.27 4.86
CA ALA A 151 -24.70 -1.66 4.67
C ALA A 151 -23.81 -1.83 3.43
N TRP A 152 -22.67 -2.49 3.61
CA TRP A 152 -21.72 -2.84 2.56
C TRP A 152 -21.57 -4.35 2.46
N THR A 153 -21.68 -4.86 1.24
CA THR A 153 -21.44 -6.27 0.94
C THR A 153 -20.05 -6.43 0.34
N ILE A 154 -19.25 -7.34 0.88
CA ILE A 154 -17.91 -7.67 0.41
C ILE A 154 -17.92 -9.09 -0.18
N ASP A 155 -17.49 -9.19 -1.43
CA ASP A 155 -17.17 -10.44 -2.11
C ASP A 155 -15.64 -10.58 -2.16
N VAL A 156 -15.11 -11.69 -1.63
CA VAL A 156 -13.66 -11.97 -1.57
C VAL A 156 -13.39 -13.28 -2.31
N ASP A 157 -12.48 -13.24 -3.27
CA ASP A 157 -12.07 -14.41 -4.05
C ASP A 157 -11.02 -15.27 -3.34
N GLU A 158 -10.67 -16.40 -3.94
CA GLU A 158 -9.68 -17.34 -3.38
C GLU A 158 -8.23 -16.85 -3.41
N HIS A 159 -7.94 -15.73 -4.08
CA HIS A 159 -6.63 -15.12 -4.18
C HIS A 159 -6.48 -13.89 -3.28
N GLY A 160 -7.52 -13.54 -2.51
CA GLY A 160 -7.54 -12.35 -1.64
C GLY A 160 -7.88 -11.06 -2.38
N GLY A 161 -8.36 -11.13 -3.63
CA GLY A 161 -8.98 -10.02 -4.32
C GLY A 161 -10.39 -9.80 -3.77
N PHE A 162 -10.81 -8.56 -3.57
CA PHE A 162 -12.15 -8.27 -3.10
C PHE A 162 -12.83 -7.14 -3.84
N VAL A 163 -14.16 -7.19 -3.88
CA VAL A 163 -15.05 -6.13 -4.33
C VAL A 163 -16.03 -5.83 -3.21
N ALA A 164 -16.21 -4.55 -2.89
CA ALA A 164 -17.22 -4.12 -1.94
C ALA A 164 -18.25 -3.22 -2.62
N THR A 165 -19.53 -3.43 -2.35
CA THR A 165 -20.64 -2.65 -2.92
C THR A 165 -21.64 -2.24 -1.85
N THR A 166 -22.26 -1.08 -2.04
CA THR A 166 -23.40 -0.63 -1.24
C THR A 166 -24.62 -0.39 -2.14
N SER A 167 -25.82 -0.57 -1.58
CA SER A 167 -27.07 -0.15 -2.23
C SER A 167 -27.42 1.30 -1.90
N GLU A 168 -26.82 1.87 -0.85
CA GLU A 168 -27.02 3.24 -0.40
C GLU A 168 -26.01 4.16 -1.08
N VAL A 169 -26.36 4.60 -2.29
CA VAL A 169 -25.51 5.48 -3.07
C VAL A 169 -25.78 6.93 -2.68
N THR A 170 -24.75 7.58 -2.13
CA THR A 170 -24.76 9.05 -1.96
C THR A 170 -24.17 9.73 -3.20
N ASP A 171 -24.49 11.01 -3.42
CA ASP A 171 -23.99 11.75 -4.57
C ASP A 171 -22.46 11.93 -4.56
N ALA A 172 -21.87 12.09 -3.36
CA ALA A 172 -20.43 12.31 -3.20
C ALA A 172 -19.64 11.03 -2.88
N GLY A 173 -20.27 10.03 -2.28
CA GLY A 173 -19.58 8.89 -1.71
C GLY A 173 -19.22 7.81 -2.72
N PRO A 174 -18.28 6.93 -2.37
CA PRO A 174 -18.02 5.74 -3.15
C PRO A 174 -19.23 4.80 -3.09
N TRP A 175 -19.56 4.17 -4.22
CA TRP A 175 -20.60 3.13 -4.31
C TRP A 175 -20.01 1.74 -4.48
N LYS A 176 -18.72 1.67 -4.82
CA LYS A 176 -17.99 0.44 -5.09
C LYS A 176 -16.52 0.60 -4.74
N PHE A 177 -15.94 -0.42 -4.11
CA PHE A 177 -14.50 -0.58 -3.95
C PHE A 177 -14.05 -1.88 -4.62
N TRP A 178 -12.79 -1.92 -4.99
CA TRP A 178 -12.07 -3.15 -5.30
C TRP A 178 -10.71 -3.10 -4.62
N GLY A 179 -10.08 -4.23 -4.40
CA GLY A 179 -8.78 -4.24 -3.74
C GLY A 179 -8.23 -5.63 -3.55
N SER A 180 -7.18 -5.73 -2.73
CA SER A 180 -6.69 -7.00 -2.23
C SER A 180 -6.45 -6.90 -0.73
N ALA A 181 -6.73 -7.98 -0.02
CA ALA A 181 -6.47 -8.15 1.39
C ALA A 181 -6.08 -9.61 1.68
N ALA A 182 -5.36 -9.83 2.77
CA ALA A 182 -4.93 -11.18 3.14
C ALA A 182 -6.10 -12.05 3.62
N THR A 183 -7.09 -11.49 4.30
CA THR A 183 -8.25 -12.25 4.81
C THR A 183 -9.54 -11.48 4.59
N ALA A 184 -10.68 -12.14 4.77
CA ALA A 184 -11.98 -11.47 4.78
C ALA A 184 -12.04 -10.38 5.88
N ALA A 185 -11.50 -10.65 7.06
CA ALA A 185 -11.41 -9.64 8.13
C ALA A 185 -10.50 -8.47 7.73
N SER A 186 -9.39 -8.73 7.04
CA SER A 186 -8.50 -7.69 6.51
C SER A 186 -9.17 -6.86 5.40
N ALA A 187 -10.00 -7.47 4.56
CA ALA A 187 -10.82 -6.75 3.56
C ALA A 187 -11.84 -5.83 4.25
N ALA A 188 -12.56 -6.35 5.25
CA ALA A 188 -13.47 -5.55 6.07
C ALA A 188 -12.74 -4.40 6.75
N HIS A 189 -11.62 -4.66 7.42
CA HIS A 189 -10.80 -3.63 8.06
C HIS A 189 -10.34 -2.56 7.08
N THR A 190 -9.89 -2.94 5.88
CA THR A 190 -9.48 -1.99 4.84
C THR A 190 -10.63 -1.09 4.41
N LEU A 191 -11.84 -1.64 4.28
CA LEU A 191 -13.03 -0.86 3.95
C LEU A 191 -13.49 0.03 5.11
N LEU A 192 -13.52 -0.52 6.33
CA LEU A 192 -13.82 0.22 7.55
C LEU A 192 -12.88 1.43 7.67
N TRP A 193 -11.58 1.25 7.42
CA TRP A 193 -10.58 2.32 7.44
C TRP A 193 -10.91 3.53 6.54
N PHE A 194 -11.66 3.32 5.45
CA PHE A 194 -12.16 4.42 4.64
C PHE A 194 -13.22 5.26 5.38
N PHE A 195 -14.12 4.59 6.10
CA PHE A 195 -15.24 5.16 6.85
C PHE A 195 -14.92 5.29 8.34
N HIS A 196 -13.72 5.76 8.66
CA HIS A 196 -13.23 5.83 10.03
C HIS A 196 -14.15 6.63 10.98
N ASP A 197 -14.80 7.67 10.47
CA ASP A 197 -15.74 8.52 11.20
C ASP A 197 -17.08 7.83 11.48
N ARG A 198 -17.56 7.03 10.52
CA ARG A 198 -18.85 6.32 10.61
C ARG A 198 -18.75 4.91 10.00
N PRO A 199 -18.22 3.94 10.76
CA PRO A 199 -18.00 2.58 10.29
C PRO A 199 -19.28 1.93 9.72
N PRO A 200 -19.29 1.44 8.46
CA PRO A 200 -20.45 0.79 7.87
C PRO A 200 -20.77 -0.56 8.53
N ASN A 201 -21.97 -1.06 8.25
CA ASN A 201 -22.33 -2.44 8.54
C ASN A 201 -21.78 -3.35 7.44
N ILE A 202 -20.86 -4.26 7.76
CA ILE A 202 -20.24 -5.16 6.78
C ILE A 202 -20.96 -6.50 6.71
N MET A 203 -21.27 -6.93 5.50
CA MET A 203 -21.80 -8.25 5.15
C MET A 203 -20.86 -8.92 4.15
N PHE A 204 -20.74 -10.24 4.18
CA PHE A 204 -19.99 -11.00 3.19
C PHE A 204 -20.96 -11.79 2.31
N ASP A 205 -20.79 -11.71 0.99
CA ASP A 205 -21.54 -12.51 0.01
C ASP A 205 -20.59 -13.06 -1.07
N PRO A 206 -20.33 -14.38 -1.12
CA PRO A 206 -20.87 -15.40 -0.23
C PRO A 206 -20.42 -15.21 1.24
N PRO A 207 -21.11 -15.81 2.22
CA PRO A 207 -20.66 -15.79 3.62
C PRO A 207 -19.19 -16.21 3.70
N ALA A 208 -18.37 -15.40 4.36
CA ALA A 208 -16.92 -15.54 4.33
C ALA A 208 -16.50 -16.99 4.58
N SER A 209 -15.75 -17.56 3.63
CA SER A 209 -15.16 -18.87 3.79
C SER A 209 -14.29 -18.88 5.04
N ARG A 210 -14.38 -19.95 5.84
CA ARG A 210 -13.43 -20.18 6.95
C ARG A 210 -12.03 -20.51 6.45
N ARG A 211 -11.83 -20.68 5.13
CA ARG A 211 -10.51 -20.87 4.56
C ARG A 211 -9.81 -19.51 4.48
N PRO A 212 -8.74 -19.32 5.26
CA PRO A 212 -7.88 -18.17 5.14
C PRO A 212 -7.25 -18.09 3.74
N LEU A 213 -7.10 -16.87 3.27
CA LEU A 213 -6.51 -16.55 1.99
C LEU A 213 -5.08 -16.07 2.29
N VAL A 214 -4.13 -16.27 1.39
CA VAL A 214 -2.89 -15.49 1.44
C VAL A 214 -2.71 -14.92 0.05
N SER A 215 -2.76 -13.59 0.02
CA SER A 215 -2.78 -12.79 -1.19
C SER A 215 -1.62 -13.17 -2.11
N ASN A 216 -1.96 -13.68 -3.29
CA ASN A 216 -1.07 -13.57 -4.43
C ASN A 216 -1.50 -12.31 -5.17
N VAL A 217 -0.85 -11.18 -4.88
CA VAL A 217 -1.22 -9.84 -5.39
C VAL A 217 -1.44 -9.83 -6.90
N VAL A 218 -0.74 -10.70 -7.65
CA VAL A 218 -0.90 -10.80 -9.12
C VAL A 218 -2.24 -11.43 -9.51
N ASN A 219 -2.70 -12.45 -8.80
CA ASN A 219 -3.97 -13.14 -9.07
C ASN A 219 -5.17 -12.51 -8.33
N ALA A 220 -4.90 -11.60 -7.38
CA ALA A 220 -5.91 -10.88 -6.61
C ALA A 220 -6.44 -9.61 -7.31
N ASP A 221 -6.03 -9.35 -8.56
CA ASP A 221 -6.41 -8.13 -9.27
C ASP A 221 -7.86 -8.14 -9.72
N ARG A 222 -8.72 -7.49 -8.94
CA ARG A 222 -10.12 -7.21 -9.30
C ARG A 222 -10.33 -5.80 -9.85
N SER A 223 -9.28 -5.13 -10.32
CA SER A 223 -9.39 -3.79 -10.93
C SER A 223 -10.35 -3.69 -12.12
N PRO A 224 -10.53 -4.71 -12.99
CA PRO A 224 -11.53 -4.66 -14.06
C PRO A 224 -12.97 -4.59 -13.56
N GLU A 225 -13.23 -5.00 -12.32
CA GLU A 225 -14.54 -4.92 -11.69
C GLU A 225 -14.75 -3.61 -10.93
N GLY A 226 -13.69 -2.83 -10.73
CA GLY A 226 -13.73 -1.55 -10.05
C GLY A 226 -14.50 -0.46 -10.82
N PRO A 227 -15.02 0.56 -10.13
CA PRO A 227 -15.60 1.71 -10.82
C PRO A 227 -14.50 2.49 -11.56
N THR A 228 -14.86 3.12 -12.66
CA THR A 228 -13.98 3.97 -13.46
C THR A 228 -14.40 5.43 -13.41
N VAL A 229 -13.47 6.35 -13.69
CA VAL A 229 -13.77 7.78 -13.80
C VAL A 229 -14.81 8.07 -14.90
N PRO A 230 -14.72 7.48 -16.11
CA PRO A 230 -15.78 7.62 -17.10
C PRO A 230 -17.17 7.20 -16.61
N GLU A 231 -17.28 6.09 -15.86
CA GLU A 231 -18.56 5.66 -15.27
C GLU A 231 -19.11 6.67 -14.26
N LEU A 232 -18.24 7.27 -13.43
CA LEU A 232 -18.63 8.35 -12.52
C LEU A 232 -19.23 9.54 -13.29
N LEU A 233 -18.56 9.98 -14.35
CA LEU A 233 -18.99 11.15 -15.13
C LEU A 233 -20.32 10.92 -15.86
N VAL A 234 -20.60 9.69 -16.31
CA VAL A 234 -21.86 9.33 -16.97
C VAL A 234 -23.08 9.47 -16.05
N ARG A 235 -22.90 9.38 -14.72
CA ARG A 235 -24.00 9.47 -13.75
C ARG A 235 -24.68 10.84 -13.72
N ARG A 236 -23.95 11.91 -14.04
CA ARG A 236 -24.47 13.30 -14.09
C ARG A 236 -25.29 13.70 -12.85
N ASP A 237 -24.80 13.34 -11.69
CA ASP A 237 -25.39 13.71 -10.39
C ASP A 237 -25.26 15.22 -10.09
N ALA A 238 -25.76 15.64 -8.92
CA ALA A 238 -25.72 17.04 -8.50
C ALA A 238 -24.29 17.61 -8.47
N ILE A 239 -23.29 16.79 -8.13
CA ILE A 239 -21.89 17.21 -8.05
C ILE A 239 -21.31 17.42 -9.45
N TYR A 240 -21.63 16.54 -10.40
CA TYR A 240 -21.26 16.74 -11.80
C TYR A 240 -21.83 18.07 -12.33
N VAL A 241 -23.10 18.37 -12.05
CA VAL A 241 -23.75 19.62 -12.47
C VAL A 241 -23.09 20.84 -11.82
N GLU A 242 -22.76 20.77 -10.53
CA GLU A 242 -22.00 21.82 -9.84
C GLU A 242 -20.62 22.03 -10.47
N HIS A 243 -19.91 20.94 -10.77
CA HIS A 243 -18.60 20.98 -11.41
C HIS A 243 -18.67 21.64 -12.80
N VAL A 244 -19.59 21.22 -13.67
CA VAL A 244 -19.76 21.82 -15.00
C VAL A 244 -20.14 23.30 -14.91
N THR A 245 -20.95 23.67 -13.91
CA THR A 245 -21.27 25.08 -13.64
C THR A 245 -20.00 25.88 -13.27
N ALA A 246 -19.12 25.33 -12.45
CA ALA A 246 -17.85 25.97 -12.11
C ALA A 246 -16.89 26.04 -13.32
N VAL A 247 -16.88 25.02 -14.17
CA VAL A 247 -16.13 25.02 -15.44
C VAL A 247 -16.59 26.15 -16.35
N GLN A 248 -17.91 26.36 -16.48
CA GLN A 248 -18.47 27.50 -17.22
C GLN A 248 -18.01 28.84 -16.62
N GLN A 249 -18.08 28.99 -15.28
CA GLN A 249 -17.67 30.22 -14.60
C GLN A 249 -16.18 30.52 -14.81
N ALA A 250 -15.32 29.49 -14.78
CA ALA A 250 -13.90 29.59 -15.07
C ALA A 250 -13.65 30.03 -16.52
N ARG A 251 -14.37 29.45 -17.50
CA ARG A 251 -14.32 29.86 -18.91
C ARG A 251 -14.71 31.33 -19.08
N ASP A 252 -15.80 31.76 -18.46
CA ASP A 252 -16.27 33.15 -18.51
C ASP A 252 -15.26 34.12 -17.89
N ALA A 253 -14.56 33.71 -16.82
CA ALA A 253 -13.51 34.50 -16.20
C ALA A 253 -12.29 34.67 -17.13
N LEU A 254 -11.88 33.61 -17.84
CA LEU A 254 -10.81 33.66 -18.83
C LEU A 254 -11.18 34.56 -20.01
N HIS A 255 -12.41 34.49 -20.53
CA HIS A 255 -12.88 35.40 -21.59
C HIS A 255 -12.84 36.87 -21.15
N ARG A 256 -13.26 37.18 -19.92
CA ARG A 256 -13.21 38.56 -19.37
C ARG A 256 -11.79 39.13 -19.27
N ARG A 257 -10.78 38.28 -19.14
CA ARG A 257 -9.36 38.68 -19.09
C ARG A 257 -8.72 38.87 -20.46
N GLY A 258 -9.50 38.80 -21.55
CA GLY A 258 -8.98 39.04 -22.90
C GLY A 258 -7.99 37.97 -23.36
N GLN A 259 -8.17 36.72 -22.91
CA GLN A 259 -7.33 35.56 -23.25
C GLN A 259 -5.90 35.60 -22.67
N ASP A 260 -5.61 36.47 -21.69
CA ASP A 260 -4.38 36.41 -20.89
C ASP A 260 -4.43 35.22 -19.89
N ILE A 261 -4.26 34.02 -20.42
CA ILE A 261 -4.33 32.76 -19.65
C ILE A 261 -3.18 32.67 -18.64
N GLU A 262 -1.96 32.98 -19.07
CA GLU A 262 -0.77 32.90 -18.21
C GLU A 262 -0.86 33.86 -17.03
N GLY A 263 -1.22 35.13 -17.29
CA GLY A 263 -1.41 36.14 -16.25
C GLY A 263 -2.51 35.74 -15.27
N PHE A 264 -3.63 35.21 -15.77
CA PHE A 264 -4.72 34.72 -14.92
C PHE A 264 -4.28 33.56 -14.01
N LEU A 265 -3.62 32.54 -14.57
CA LEU A 265 -3.17 31.38 -13.80
C LEU A 265 -2.11 31.77 -12.77
N ALA A 266 -1.18 32.67 -13.12
CA ALA A 266 -0.16 33.17 -12.20
C ALA A 266 -0.76 33.96 -11.03
N GLU A 267 -1.74 34.83 -11.29
CA GLU A 267 -2.47 35.56 -10.24
C GLU A 267 -3.16 34.58 -9.29
N ARG A 268 -3.87 33.59 -9.82
CA ARG A 268 -4.56 32.56 -9.02
C ARG A 268 -3.60 31.67 -8.23
N ALA A 269 -2.47 31.29 -8.81
CA ALA A 269 -1.42 30.57 -8.11
C ALA A 269 -0.88 31.38 -6.92
N ASN A 270 -0.61 32.68 -7.11
CA ASN A 270 -0.14 33.56 -6.04
C ASN A 270 -1.16 33.71 -4.91
N GLU A 271 -2.44 33.87 -5.24
CA GLU A 271 -3.53 33.93 -4.24
C GLU A 271 -3.63 32.63 -3.44
N LEU A 272 -3.56 31.47 -4.12
CA LEU A 272 -3.56 30.16 -3.47
C LEU A 272 -2.33 29.98 -2.58
N ASN A 273 -1.14 30.37 -3.03
CA ASN A 273 0.07 30.26 -2.22
C ASN A 273 0.05 31.17 -0.98
N ALA A 274 -0.68 32.30 -1.05
CA ALA A 274 -0.87 33.20 0.09
C ALA A 274 -1.94 32.70 1.10
N THR A 275 -3.03 32.10 0.62
CA THR A 275 -4.21 31.78 1.44
C THR A 275 -4.37 30.30 1.77
N ASP A 276 -3.84 29.42 0.92
CA ASP A 276 -3.99 27.96 0.98
C ASP A 276 -2.74 27.22 0.48
N THR A 277 -1.60 27.61 1.03
CA THR A 277 -0.29 26.99 0.74
C THR A 277 -0.33 25.48 0.99
N GLN A 278 0.30 24.69 0.12
CA GLN A 278 0.57 23.28 0.41
C GLN A 278 1.68 23.22 1.48
N ARG A 279 1.31 23.39 2.76
CA ARG A 279 2.28 23.47 3.88
C ARG A 279 3.00 22.15 4.16
N LEU A 280 2.61 21.06 3.49
CA LEU A 280 3.24 19.75 3.62
C LEU A 280 4.47 19.66 2.73
N LEU A 281 5.63 20.09 3.26
CA LEU A 281 6.94 19.88 2.63
C LEU A 281 7.17 18.41 2.26
N HIS A 282 6.60 17.49 3.04
CA HIS A 282 6.65 16.05 2.79
C HIS A 282 5.25 15.48 2.73
N ASN A 283 4.61 15.53 1.55
CA ASN A 283 3.28 14.97 1.32
C ASN A 283 3.16 13.49 1.77
N LYS A 284 4.24 12.71 1.69
CA LYS A 284 4.31 11.33 2.16
C LYS A 284 4.03 11.15 3.65
N ALA A 285 4.29 12.18 4.48
CA ALA A 285 3.93 12.13 5.90
C ALA A 285 2.41 12.07 6.11
N LEU A 286 1.60 12.45 5.12
CA LEU A 286 0.15 12.37 5.25
C LEU A 286 -0.35 10.92 5.27
N THR A 287 0.23 10.06 4.45
CA THR A 287 -0.19 8.65 4.27
C THR A 287 0.91 7.66 4.66
N ALA A 288 1.93 8.11 5.39
CA ALA A 288 2.94 7.20 5.92
C ALA A 288 2.26 6.24 6.88
N ILE A 289 2.46 4.94 6.68
CA ILE A 289 1.97 3.89 7.55
C ILE A 289 3.21 3.10 7.97
N ALA A 290 3.42 2.95 9.28
CA ALA A 290 4.52 2.14 9.77
C ALA A 290 4.37 0.70 9.25
N PRO A 291 5.49 0.04 8.90
CA PRO A 291 5.45 -1.40 8.77
C PRO A 291 4.97 -1.97 10.11
N GLY A 292 3.82 -2.61 10.08
CA GLY A 292 3.24 -3.26 11.25
C GLY A 292 3.98 -4.55 11.56
N SER A 293 3.87 -5.00 12.81
CA SER A 293 4.60 -6.15 13.33
C SER A 293 4.31 -7.41 12.53
N ASN A 294 3.05 -7.61 12.16
CA ASN A 294 2.65 -8.59 11.17
C ASN A 294 2.64 -7.93 9.77
N ARG A 295 3.47 -8.46 8.86
CA ARG A 295 3.63 -7.94 7.50
C ARG A 295 2.53 -8.39 6.54
N ASP A 296 1.64 -9.26 6.99
CA ASP A 296 0.63 -9.90 6.15
C ASP A 296 -0.68 -9.10 6.10
N HIS A 297 -0.81 -8.07 6.93
CA HIS A 297 -1.90 -7.08 6.90
C HIS A 297 -1.90 -6.18 5.64
N LEU A 298 -1.24 -6.57 4.55
CA LEU A 298 -1.15 -5.77 3.32
C LEU A 298 -2.51 -5.73 2.59
N GLY A 299 -3.44 -4.98 3.15
CA GLY A 299 -4.71 -4.62 2.54
C GLY A 299 -4.62 -3.28 1.82
N PHE A 300 -5.16 -3.22 0.60
CA PHE A 300 -5.46 -1.97 -0.05
C PHE A 300 -6.83 -2.03 -0.71
N ALA A 301 -7.49 -0.89 -0.78
CA ALA A 301 -8.69 -0.71 -1.58
C ALA A 301 -8.49 0.44 -2.56
N SER A 302 -9.27 0.41 -3.63
CA SER A 302 -9.37 1.46 -4.62
C SER A 302 -10.82 1.72 -4.94
N THR A 303 -11.17 2.98 -5.17
CA THR A 303 -12.50 3.41 -5.58
C THR A 303 -12.38 4.62 -6.51
N VAL A 304 -13.50 5.09 -7.02
CA VAL A 304 -13.61 6.33 -7.77
C VAL A 304 -14.73 7.14 -7.15
N MET A 305 -14.48 8.42 -6.91
CA MET A 305 -15.47 9.33 -6.33
C MET A 305 -15.17 10.78 -6.69
N TRP A 306 -16.13 11.65 -6.41
CA TRP A 306 -15.91 13.09 -6.40
C TRP A 306 -15.20 13.51 -5.11
N VAL A 307 -14.08 14.20 -5.25
CA VAL A 307 -13.32 14.75 -4.13
C VAL A 307 -13.35 16.27 -4.19
N PRO A 308 -13.76 16.97 -3.11
CA PRO A 308 -13.61 18.41 -3.04
C PRO A 308 -12.14 18.80 -3.23
N THR A 309 -11.84 19.71 -4.15
CA THR A 309 -10.45 20.10 -4.45
C THR A 309 -9.70 20.62 -3.23
N ARG A 310 -10.41 21.24 -2.28
CA ARG A 310 -9.86 21.73 -1.00
C ARG A 310 -9.36 20.64 -0.05
N LEU A 311 -9.73 19.38 -0.27
CA LEU A 311 -9.25 18.25 0.54
C LEU A 311 -7.97 17.61 -0.04
N VAL A 312 -7.54 18.02 -1.24
CA VAL A 312 -6.25 17.62 -1.81
C VAL A 312 -5.18 18.61 -1.36
N VAL A 313 -4.48 18.24 -0.29
CA VAL A 313 -3.60 19.14 0.48
C VAL A 313 -2.11 18.93 0.20
N GLY A 314 -1.78 17.91 -0.60
CA GLY A 314 -0.41 17.62 -1.00
C GLY A 314 -0.32 17.18 -2.46
N THR A 315 0.66 17.71 -3.15
CA THR A 315 1.07 17.26 -4.49
C THR A 315 2.58 16.99 -4.47
N ARG A 316 3.17 16.59 -5.59
CA ARG A 316 4.63 16.49 -5.71
C ARG A 316 5.32 17.86 -5.68
N HIS A 317 4.58 18.93 -5.97
CA HIS A 317 5.09 20.28 -6.07
C HIS A 317 4.45 21.18 -5.00
N PRO A 318 5.19 21.57 -3.95
CA PRO A 318 4.60 22.23 -2.77
C PRO A 318 4.11 23.66 -3.02
N VAL A 319 4.37 24.22 -4.21
CA VAL A 319 3.95 25.56 -4.59
C VAL A 319 2.94 25.42 -5.74
N TRP A 320 1.75 26.00 -5.57
CA TRP A 320 0.74 26.00 -6.62
C TRP A 320 1.27 26.73 -7.85
N GLY A 321 1.08 26.12 -9.03
CA GLY A 321 1.54 26.64 -10.32
C GLY A 321 3.03 26.43 -10.64
N ASP A 322 3.83 25.88 -9.72
CA ASP A 322 5.25 25.59 -9.94
C ASP A 322 5.45 24.09 -10.16
N PHE A 323 6.05 23.68 -11.28
CA PHE A 323 6.38 22.26 -11.56
C PHE A 323 7.89 22.02 -11.73
N GLY A 324 8.73 23.00 -11.36
CA GLY A 324 10.18 22.89 -11.44
C GLY A 324 10.70 22.64 -12.86
N GLY A 325 10.03 23.18 -13.88
CA GLY A 325 10.39 22.98 -15.30
C GLY A 325 9.83 21.70 -15.91
N HIS A 326 9.04 20.91 -15.18
CA HIS A 326 8.45 19.68 -15.70
C HIS A 326 7.06 19.92 -16.28
N ARG A 327 7.01 20.11 -17.60
CA ARG A 327 5.75 20.30 -18.36
C ARG A 327 4.93 21.48 -17.83
N ASP A 328 5.58 22.62 -17.61
CA ASP A 328 4.97 23.84 -17.07
C ASP A 328 3.87 24.40 -17.99
N GLU A 329 3.85 23.99 -19.26
CA GLU A 329 2.86 24.36 -20.27
C GLU A 329 1.47 23.73 -20.02
N ILE A 330 1.39 22.59 -19.32
CA ILE A 330 0.15 21.79 -19.23
C ILE A 330 -1.04 22.56 -18.62
N PRO A 331 -0.88 23.36 -17.55
CA PRO A 331 -1.99 24.19 -17.07
C PRO A 331 -2.49 25.20 -18.08
N VAL A 332 -1.60 25.79 -18.87
CA VAL A 332 -1.94 26.74 -19.94
C VAL A 332 -2.69 26.01 -21.05
N ASP A 333 -2.22 24.81 -21.45
CA ASP A 333 -2.90 23.97 -22.45
C ASP A 333 -4.31 23.58 -22.02
N ILE A 334 -4.48 23.22 -20.74
CA ILE A 334 -5.81 22.89 -20.18
C ILE A 334 -6.72 24.11 -20.18
N ALA A 335 -6.23 25.27 -19.73
CA ALA A 335 -7.02 26.50 -19.69
C ALA A 335 -7.35 27.01 -21.10
N SER A 336 -6.45 26.85 -22.07
CA SER A 336 -6.70 27.12 -23.49
C SER A 336 -7.77 26.19 -24.03
N GLY A 337 -7.66 24.88 -23.74
CA GLY A 337 -8.66 23.90 -24.10
C GLY A 337 -10.04 24.17 -23.50
N LEU A 338 -10.11 24.78 -22.31
CA LEU A 338 -11.38 25.24 -21.71
C LEU A 338 -11.95 26.44 -22.45
N LEU A 339 -11.09 27.40 -22.81
CA LEU A 339 -11.49 28.62 -23.53
C LEU A 339 -12.08 28.28 -24.90
N ASP A 340 -11.49 27.31 -25.59
CA ASP A 340 -11.89 26.87 -26.93
C ASP A 340 -12.99 25.79 -26.93
N ALA A 341 -13.39 25.29 -25.75
CA ALA A 341 -14.38 24.23 -25.65
C ALA A 341 -15.76 24.72 -26.08
N GLU A 342 -16.33 24.14 -27.15
CA GLU A 342 -17.74 24.35 -27.52
C GLU A 342 -18.68 23.56 -26.59
N ASP A 343 -18.26 22.36 -26.20
CA ASP A 343 -18.97 21.45 -25.32
C ASP A 343 -18.20 21.25 -24.00
N LEU A 344 -18.78 21.76 -22.91
CA LEU A 344 -18.19 21.65 -21.58
C LEU A 344 -18.23 20.23 -21.01
N ASP A 345 -19.21 19.41 -21.39
CA ASP A 345 -19.25 18.00 -20.97
C ASP A 345 -18.07 17.24 -21.57
N THR A 346 -17.80 17.45 -22.87
CA THR A 346 -16.64 16.86 -23.55
C THR A 346 -15.32 17.38 -22.96
N PHE A 347 -15.22 18.67 -22.65
CA PHE A 347 -14.05 19.22 -21.94
C PHE A 347 -13.87 18.55 -20.58
N THR A 348 -14.92 18.45 -19.77
CA THR A 348 -14.87 17.83 -18.42
C THR A 348 -14.43 16.37 -18.51
N ALA A 349 -14.94 15.59 -19.46
CA ALA A 349 -14.51 14.21 -19.68
C ALA A 349 -13.02 14.12 -20.06
N LYS A 350 -12.54 15.02 -20.93
CA LYS A 350 -11.12 15.09 -21.31
C LYS A 350 -10.24 15.56 -20.15
N PHE A 351 -10.71 16.50 -19.35
CA PHE A 351 -9.97 17.02 -18.19
C PHE A 351 -9.65 15.92 -17.18
N PHE A 352 -10.54 14.96 -16.99
CA PHE A 352 -10.35 13.81 -16.10
C PHE A 352 -9.76 12.56 -16.80
N SER A 353 -9.21 12.71 -18.01
CA SER A 353 -8.56 11.63 -18.76
C SER A 353 -7.13 12.02 -19.21
N PRO A 354 -6.06 11.33 -18.74
CA PRO A 354 -6.10 10.18 -17.83
C PRO A 354 -6.59 10.53 -16.42
N LYS A 355 -6.92 9.50 -15.63
CA LYS A 355 -7.46 9.63 -14.28
C LYS A 355 -6.51 10.41 -13.36
N ILE A 356 -7.08 11.05 -12.34
CA ILE A 356 -6.31 11.62 -11.22
C ILE A 356 -6.21 10.53 -10.16
N ASP A 357 -4.99 10.19 -9.74
CA ASP A 357 -4.75 9.22 -8.67
C ASP A 357 -4.52 9.96 -7.36
N LEU A 358 -5.36 9.71 -6.36
CA LEU A 358 -5.22 10.26 -5.01
C LEU A 358 -4.95 9.15 -4.00
N MET A 359 -4.05 9.41 -3.07
CA MET A 359 -3.87 8.60 -1.88
C MET A 359 -4.67 9.24 -0.74
N MET A 360 -5.49 8.44 -0.07
CA MET A 360 -6.29 8.88 1.06
C MET A 360 -5.53 8.71 2.38
N ALA A 361 -5.55 9.75 3.21
CA ALA A 361 -5.22 9.65 4.63
C ALA A 361 -6.48 9.84 5.46
N PRO A 362 -6.90 8.84 6.25
CA PRO A 362 -8.09 8.97 7.09
C PRO A 362 -7.85 9.96 8.22
N GLY A 363 -8.90 10.69 8.54
CA GLY A 363 -9.01 11.52 9.73
C GLY A 363 -10.37 11.29 10.40
N TRP A 364 -10.45 11.62 11.68
CA TRP A 364 -11.63 11.36 12.54
C TRP A 364 -12.96 11.93 12.05
N THR A 365 -12.91 13.05 11.31
CA THR A 365 -14.07 13.81 10.80
C THR A 365 -14.21 13.65 9.29
N GLY A 366 -13.19 13.09 8.64
CA GLY A 366 -13.11 12.94 7.20
C GLY A 366 -11.66 12.82 6.72
N PRO A 367 -11.46 12.39 5.47
CA PRO A 367 -10.13 12.18 4.92
C PRO A 367 -9.45 13.48 4.47
N LEU A 368 -8.12 13.42 4.38
CA LEU A 368 -7.31 14.29 3.54
C LEU A 368 -6.74 13.47 2.38
N TYR A 369 -6.35 14.15 1.30
CA TYR A 369 -5.78 13.50 0.12
C TYR A 369 -4.47 14.15 -0.30
N HIS A 370 -3.61 13.35 -0.92
CA HIS A 370 -2.52 13.87 -1.74
C HIS A 370 -2.49 13.17 -3.09
N VAL A 371 -1.88 13.83 -4.08
CA VAL A 371 -1.68 13.24 -5.42
C VAL A 371 -0.70 12.08 -5.33
N GLY A 372 -1.10 10.93 -5.89
CA GLY A 372 -0.29 9.73 -6.02
C GLY A 372 0.59 9.77 -7.27
N SER A 373 0.41 8.79 -8.15
CA SER A 373 1.21 8.61 -9.37
C SER A 373 0.92 9.63 -10.47
N ASP A 374 -0.33 10.06 -10.63
CA ASP A 374 -0.76 10.91 -11.73
C ASP A 374 -1.80 11.97 -11.31
N GLY A 375 -1.80 13.11 -12.00
CA GLY A 375 -2.77 14.18 -11.83
C GLY A 375 -2.25 15.49 -11.23
N ASN A 376 -0.94 15.64 -10.99
CA ASN A 376 -0.37 16.85 -10.37
C ASN A 376 -0.78 18.14 -11.13
N HIS A 377 -0.54 18.19 -12.45
CA HIS A 377 -0.93 19.34 -13.27
C HIS A 377 -2.44 19.60 -13.23
N ARG A 378 -3.28 18.56 -13.35
CA ARG A 378 -4.74 18.69 -13.30
C ARG A 378 -5.24 19.23 -11.96
N VAL A 379 -4.68 18.77 -10.84
CA VAL A 379 -5.04 19.27 -9.51
C VAL A 379 -4.64 20.74 -9.36
N HIS A 380 -3.41 21.11 -9.76
CA HIS A 380 -2.98 22.51 -9.76
C HIS A 380 -3.92 23.38 -10.61
N THR A 381 -4.22 22.94 -11.83
CA THR A 381 -5.11 23.68 -12.74
C THR A 381 -6.52 23.79 -12.20
N ALA A 382 -7.10 22.72 -11.65
CA ALA A 382 -8.41 22.77 -11.01
C ALA A 382 -8.46 23.82 -9.89
N ARG A 383 -7.42 23.87 -9.05
CA ARG A 383 -7.31 24.85 -7.96
C ARG A 383 -7.18 26.28 -8.50
N MET A 384 -6.32 26.51 -9.48
CA MET A 384 -6.14 27.84 -10.09
C MET A 384 -7.42 28.34 -10.77
N LEU A 385 -8.11 27.46 -11.51
CA LEU A 385 -9.40 27.74 -12.16
C LEU A 385 -10.58 27.83 -11.17
N GLY A 386 -10.39 27.48 -9.90
CA GLY A 386 -11.45 27.51 -8.89
C GLY A 386 -12.49 26.40 -9.02
N LEU A 387 -12.13 25.26 -9.62
CA LEU A 387 -13.02 24.11 -9.74
C LEU A 387 -13.24 23.46 -8.36
N PRO A 388 -14.48 23.18 -7.93
CA PRO A 388 -14.77 22.69 -6.59
C PRO A 388 -14.51 21.18 -6.42
N TRP A 389 -14.56 20.41 -7.50
CA TRP A 389 -14.57 18.94 -7.45
C TRP A 389 -13.55 18.30 -8.41
N LEU A 390 -13.02 17.15 -8.02
CA LEU A 390 -12.20 16.25 -8.84
C LEU A 390 -12.88 14.90 -8.94
N ALA A 391 -13.08 14.38 -10.14
CA ALA A 391 -13.34 12.95 -10.33
C ALA A 391 -11.99 12.23 -10.29
N ALA A 392 -11.78 11.40 -9.27
CA ALA A 392 -10.47 10.80 -9.00
C ALA A 392 -10.58 9.33 -8.61
N ALA A 393 -9.55 8.56 -8.95
CA ALA A 393 -9.31 7.24 -8.39
C ALA A 393 -8.61 7.40 -7.03
N ILE A 394 -9.21 6.83 -6.00
CA ILE A 394 -8.75 6.94 -4.62
C ILE A 394 -8.15 5.60 -4.21
N LYS A 395 -6.92 5.63 -3.71
CA LYS A 395 -6.27 4.47 -3.09
C LYS A 395 -6.29 4.60 -1.58
N VAL A 396 -6.72 3.53 -0.93
CA VAL A 396 -6.82 3.37 0.52
C VAL A 396 -5.81 2.32 0.96
N GLN A 397 -5.04 2.63 1.98
CA GLN A 397 -4.17 1.66 2.66
C GLN A 397 -4.57 1.62 4.12
N ALA A 398 -4.99 0.45 4.58
CA ALA A 398 -5.40 0.28 5.97
C ALA A 398 -4.17 0.42 6.89
N ILE A 399 -4.34 1.07 8.04
CA ILE A 399 -3.33 0.96 9.09
C ILE A 399 -3.28 -0.48 9.57
N ARG A 400 -2.10 -0.95 9.95
CA ARG A 400 -1.96 -2.27 10.55
C ARG A 400 -2.35 -2.22 12.02
N PRO A 401 -2.86 -3.32 12.61
CA PRO A 401 -3.33 -3.34 14.00
C PRO A 401 -2.26 -3.12 15.05
N SER A 402 -1.02 -3.40 14.69
CA SER A 402 0.13 -3.26 15.56
C SER A 402 1.31 -2.64 14.81
N SER A 403 2.16 -1.91 15.52
CA SER A 403 3.40 -1.35 14.96
C SER A 403 4.49 -1.30 16.00
N GLY A 404 5.72 -1.63 15.61
CA GLY A 404 6.88 -1.40 16.44
C GLY A 404 7.15 0.10 16.60
N ILE A 405 7.62 0.54 17.77
CA ILE A 405 8.07 1.92 17.98
C ILE A 405 9.20 2.27 17.00
N ILE A 406 10.09 1.31 16.71
CA ILE A 406 11.15 1.45 15.70
C ILE A 406 10.55 1.74 14.32
N ASP A 407 9.46 1.06 13.97
CA ASP A 407 8.79 1.23 12.68
C ASP A 407 8.13 2.60 12.57
N LEU A 408 7.58 3.12 13.68
CA LEU A 408 7.06 4.49 13.75
C LEU A 408 8.16 5.55 13.55
N LEU A 409 9.41 5.27 13.92
CA LEU A 409 10.54 6.18 13.65
C LEU A 409 10.83 6.30 12.15
N ASN A 410 10.59 5.22 11.39
CA ASN A 410 10.85 5.19 9.95
C ASN A 410 9.74 5.88 9.15
N MET A 411 8.62 6.26 9.78
CA MET A 411 7.56 7.02 9.13
C MET A 411 7.93 8.49 8.91
N ASP A 412 8.77 9.06 9.77
CA ASP A 412 9.14 10.47 9.65
C ASP A 412 10.01 10.70 8.40
N PRO A 413 9.72 11.74 7.60
CA PRO A 413 10.56 12.13 6.49
C PRO A 413 12.01 12.40 6.92
N ASP A 414 12.96 12.08 6.04
CA ASP A 414 14.34 12.52 6.18
C ASP A 414 14.45 13.98 5.73
N ASP A 415 14.53 14.88 6.72
CA ASP A 415 14.68 16.33 6.55
C ASP A 415 16.15 16.78 6.52
N GLY A 416 17.11 15.84 6.54
CA GLY A 416 18.54 16.15 6.63
C GLY A 416 18.95 16.80 7.95
N ALA A 417 18.08 16.85 8.96
CA ALA A 417 18.43 17.35 10.27
C ALA A 417 19.49 16.46 10.92
N LYS A 418 20.27 17.04 11.86
CA LYS A 418 21.26 16.27 12.62
C LYS A 418 20.59 15.06 13.25
N ILE A 419 21.03 13.87 12.85
CA ILE A 419 20.54 12.59 13.36
C ILE A 419 20.74 12.60 14.88
N GLN A 420 19.63 12.75 15.61
CA GLN A 420 19.64 12.51 17.04
C GLN A 420 20.04 11.05 17.30
N SER A 421 20.62 10.77 18.47
CA SER A 421 20.90 9.37 18.82
C SER A 421 19.62 8.54 18.73
N PHE A 422 19.77 7.31 18.24
CA PHE A 422 18.66 6.37 18.10
C PHE A 422 17.86 6.21 19.41
N GLU A 423 18.57 6.12 20.53
CA GLU A 423 17.98 6.05 21.88
C GLU A 423 17.09 7.26 22.22
N ARG A 424 17.49 8.47 21.82
CA ARG A 424 16.69 9.68 22.03
C ARG A 424 15.44 9.65 21.17
N ARG A 425 15.57 9.30 19.88
CA ARG A 425 14.41 9.17 18.98
C ARG A 425 13.39 8.15 19.49
N MET A 426 13.88 6.98 19.93
CA MET A 426 13.05 5.94 20.54
C MET A 426 12.31 6.48 21.77
N ARG A 427 13.01 7.14 22.69
CA ARG A 427 12.40 7.73 23.88
C ARG A 427 11.33 8.77 23.53
N ASP A 428 11.67 9.72 22.66
CA ASP A 428 10.75 10.80 22.25
C ASP A 428 9.48 10.23 21.60
N ARG A 429 9.61 9.18 20.77
CA ARG A 429 8.47 8.48 20.15
C ARG A 429 7.63 7.74 21.18
N THR A 430 8.25 7.00 22.10
CA THR A 430 7.54 6.31 23.18
C THR A 430 6.79 7.30 24.08
N GLU A 431 7.41 8.41 24.47
CA GLU A 431 6.77 9.47 25.27
C GLU A 431 5.58 10.11 24.55
N LEU A 432 5.69 10.34 23.23
CA LEU A 432 4.58 10.81 22.40
C LEU A 432 3.40 9.82 22.43
N VAL A 433 3.66 8.54 22.22
CA VAL A 433 2.62 7.50 22.22
C VAL A 433 1.95 7.38 23.59
N ILE A 434 2.74 7.36 24.67
CA ILE A 434 2.22 7.35 26.05
C ILE A 434 1.37 8.59 26.30
N GLY A 435 1.81 9.77 25.86
CA GLY A 435 1.05 11.01 25.97
C GLY A 435 -0.31 10.92 25.27
N LEU A 436 -0.35 10.42 24.04
CA LEU A 436 -1.58 10.26 23.26
C LEU A 436 -2.55 9.26 23.91
N LEU A 437 -2.03 8.14 24.42
CA LEU A 437 -2.83 7.15 25.16
C LEU A 437 -3.39 7.74 26.45
N ARG A 438 -2.55 8.41 27.25
CA ARG A 438 -2.95 9.05 28.52
C ARG A 438 -4.02 10.13 28.32
N ARG A 439 -3.95 10.86 27.22
CA ARG A 439 -4.94 11.89 26.85
C ARG A 439 -6.20 11.30 26.20
N GLY A 440 -6.23 10.00 25.92
CA GLY A 440 -7.35 9.32 25.26
C GLY A 440 -7.52 9.69 23.78
N VAL A 441 -6.52 10.34 23.16
CA VAL A 441 -6.56 10.68 21.72
C VAL A 441 -6.54 9.42 20.88
N ILE A 442 -5.64 8.48 21.22
CA ILE A 442 -5.61 7.13 20.66
C ILE A 442 -6.03 6.13 21.74
N ALA A 443 -6.52 4.97 21.35
CA ALA A 443 -6.78 3.85 22.25
C ALA A 443 -5.96 2.63 21.82
N GLY A 444 -5.36 1.94 22.78
CA GLY A 444 -4.46 0.83 22.51
C GLY A 444 -3.69 0.42 23.75
N GLU A 445 -2.66 -0.39 23.53
CA GLU A 445 -1.73 -0.84 24.56
C GLU A 445 -0.30 -0.87 24.03
N LEU A 446 0.65 -0.53 24.89
CA LEU A 446 2.07 -0.75 24.65
C LEU A 446 2.47 -2.07 25.27
N THR A 447 3.02 -2.98 24.46
CA THR A 447 3.44 -4.32 24.87
C THR A 447 4.92 -4.55 24.62
N GLY A 448 5.48 -5.59 25.25
CA GLY A 448 6.91 -5.92 25.24
C GLY A 448 7.65 -5.32 26.44
N ASP A 449 8.79 -5.91 26.79
CA ASP A 449 9.54 -5.58 28.01
C ASP A 449 9.95 -4.10 28.12
N ARG A 450 10.01 -3.40 26.99
CA ARG A 450 10.33 -1.97 26.90
C ARG A 450 9.21 -1.14 26.25
N GLY A 451 8.00 -1.70 26.10
CA GLY A 451 6.89 -1.04 25.41
C GLY A 451 7.19 -0.80 23.92
N GLU A 452 7.74 -1.81 23.26
CA GLU A 452 8.29 -1.70 21.91
C GLU A 452 7.24 -1.85 20.81
N THR A 453 6.07 -2.43 21.14
CA THR A 453 4.97 -2.62 20.18
C THR A 453 3.72 -1.90 20.65
N LEU A 454 3.17 -1.06 19.79
CA LEU A 454 1.89 -0.41 19.99
C LEU A 454 0.81 -1.21 19.26
N ARG A 455 -0.18 -1.72 20.00
CA ARG A 455 -1.40 -2.34 19.46
C ARG A 455 -2.53 -1.32 19.51
N PHE A 456 -3.12 -1.00 18.37
CA PHE A 456 -4.18 0.01 18.28
C PHE A 456 -5.55 -0.65 18.44
N ARG A 457 -6.39 -0.08 19.31
CA ARG A 457 -7.84 -0.29 19.29
C ARG A 457 -8.55 0.82 18.53
N ARG A 458 -8.00 2.04 18.59
CA ARG A 458 -8.50 3.24 17.88
C ARG A 458 -7.34 4.18 17.56
N LEU A 459 -7.23 4.58 16.29
CA LEU A 459 -6.23 5.54 15.83
C LEU A 459 -6.89 6.55 14.88
N PRO A 460 -7.32 7.72 15.39
CA PRO A 460 -8.11 8.69 14.62
C PRO A 460 -7.45 9.21 13.35
N ALA A 461 -6.12 9.28 13.34
CA ALA A 461 -5.32 9.60 12.16
C ALA A 461 -3.88 9.11 12.36
N ALA A 462 -3.32 8.45 11.34
CA ALA A 462 -1.96 7.89 11.41
C ALA A 462 -0.90 8.99 11.64
N TRP A 463 -1.11 10.18 11.09
CA TRP A 463 -0.13 11.26 11.18
C TRP A 463 0.09 11.81 12.59
N LEU A 464 -0.83 11.53 13.54
CA LEU A 464 -0.65 11.89 14.95
C LEU A 464 0.55 11.16 15.57
N LEU A 465 0.98 10.06 14.98
CA LEU A 465 2.14 9.28 15.38
C LEU A 465 3.46 9.79 14.77
N HIS A 466 3.47 10.91 14.04
CA HIS A 466 4.71 11.54 13.57
C HIS A 466 5.39 12.39 14.64
N ARG A 467 6.59 12.89 14.34
CA ARG A 467 7.20 13.96 15.14
C ARG A 467 6.27 15.16 15.24
N ALA A 468 6.40 15.92 16.33
CA ALA A 468 5.56 17.07 16.64
C ALA A 468 5.48 18.06 15.48
N GLU A 469 6.59 18.29 14.76
CA GLU A 469 6.64 19.18 13.60
C GLU A 469 5.67 18.77 12.48
N TYR A 470 5.63 17.48 12.13
CA TYR A 470 4.77 16.99 11.06
C TYR A 470 3.33 16.83 11.52
N ALA A 471 3.11 16.27 12.71
CA ALA A 471 1.76 16.07 13.25
C ALA A 471 1.01 17.40 13.37
N THR A 472 1.66 18.44 13.92
CA THR A 472 1.02 19.75 14.10
C THR A 472 0.83 20.52 12.80
N ALA A 473 1.76 20.39 11.83
CA ALA A 473 1.59 20.95 10.50
C ALA A 473 0.38 20.34 9.77
N ILE A 474 0.22 19.02 9.84
CA ILE A 474 -0.94 18.33 9.25
C ILE A 474 -2.22 18.70 10.02
N ASN A 475 -2.19 18.75 11.35
CA ASN A 475 -3.34 19.16 12.17
C ASN A 475 -3.83 20.58 11.84
N ALA A 476 -2.92 21.52 11.57
CA ALA A 476 -3.30 22.88 11.18
C ALA A 476 -4.05 22.91 9.84
N ILE A 477 -3.62 22.09 8.87
CA ILE A 477 -4.33 21.91 7.60
C ILE A 477 -5.68 21.22 7.83
N TYR A 478 -5.67 20.16 8.63
CA TYR A 478 -6.84 19.37 8.94
C TYR A 478 -7.94 20.21 9.60
N GLU A 479 -7.60 21.04 10.57
CA GLU A 479 -8.52 21.97 11.23
C GLU A 479 -9.06 23.03 10.26
N LYS A 480 -8.28 23.46 9.27
CA LYS A 480 -8.76 24.36 8.21
C LYS A 480 -9.79 23.67 7.30
N CYS A 481 -9.55 22.40 6.96
CA CYS A 481 -10.46 21.60 6.14
C CYS A 481 -11.72 21.17 6.91
N TYR A 482 -11.57 20.93 8.22
CA TYR A 482 -12.60 20.44 9.13
C TYR A 482 -12.55 21.24 10.45
N PRO A 483 -13.14 22.45 10.49
CA PRO A 483 -13.13 23.29 11.70
C PRO A 483 -13.76 22.59 12.90
N GLY A 484 -13.05 22.59 14.03
CA GLY A 484 -13.44 21.93 15.28
C GLY A 484 -13.03 20.46 15.40
N ALA A 485 -12.40 19.87 14.39
CA ALA A 485 -12.04 18.46 14.40
C ALA A 485 -11.03 18.10 15.50
N LEU A 486 -10.06 18.97 15.78
CA LEU A 486 -9.11 18.75 16.88
C LEU A 486 -9.80 18.79 18.25
N ALA A 487 -10.74 19.72 18.42
CA ALA A 487 -11.51 19.85 19.65
C ALA A 487 -12.39 18.61 19.93
N GLN A 488 -12.96 18.00 18.89
CA GLN A 488 -13.71 16.73 19.02
C GLN A 488 -12.84 15.57 19.51
N LEU A 489 -11.53 15.59 19.20
CA LEU A 489 -10.55 14.63 19.72
C LEU A 489 -9.99 15.01 21.10
N GLY A 490 -10.44 16.12 21.69
CA GLY A 490 -9.92 16.63 22.95
C GLY A 490 -8.53 17.26 22.85
N ILE A 491 -8.08 17.61 21.64
CA ILE A 491 -6.81 18.31 21.38
C ILE A 491 -7.08 19.82 21.35
N PRO A 492 -6.55 20.62 22.30
CA PRO A 492 -6.65 22.08 22.23
C PRO A 492 -5.97 22.60 20.96
N LEU A 493 -6.58 23.58 20.29
CA LEU A 493 -6.09 24.10 19.01
C LEU A 493 -4.61 24.53 19.09
N GLU A 494 -4.27 25.31 20.11
CA GLU A 494 -2.91 25.80 20.37
C GLU A 494 -1.88 24.67 20.53
N ALA A 495 -2.25 23.57 21.21
CA ALA A 495 -1.40 22.40 21.33
C ALA A 495 -1.33 21.61 20.03
N GLY A 496 -2.45 21.50 19.31
CA GLY A 496 -2.59 20.73 18.09
C GLY A 496 -1.84 21.31 16.90
N THR A 497 -1.54 22.61 16.89
CA THR A 497 -0.94 23.31 15.73
C THR A 497 0.43 23.92 16.00
N ASP A 498 0.98 23.81 17.21
CA ASP A 498 2.33 24.26 17.54
C ASP A 498 3.20 23.09 18.06
N PRO A 499 4.39 22.83 17.46
CA PRO A 499 5.22 21.68 17.86
C PRO A 499 5.70 21.70 19.32
N VAL A 500 5.91 22.88 19.90
CA VAL A 500 6.37 23.01 21.29
C VAL A 500 5.21 22.77 22.25
N ALA A 501 4.07 23.42 22.01
CA ALA A 501 2.85 23.23 22.78
C ALA A 501 2.35 21.78 22.72
N TRP A 502 2.45 21.13 21.55
CA TRP A 502 2.14 19.70 21.38
C TRP A 502 2.92 18.81 22.35
N ARG A 503 4.24 19.02 22.43
CA ARG A 503 5.11 18.25 23.35
C ARG A 503 4.78 18.53 24.81
N CYS A 504 4.63 19.79 25.20
CA CYS A 504 4.29 20.19 26.57
C CYS A 504 2.95 19.57 27.00
N TRP A 505 1.94 19.69 26.14
CA TRP A 505 0.62 19.12 26.37
C TRP A 505 0.69 17.59 26.49
N LEU A 506 1.38 16.89 25.59
CA LEU A 506 1.52 15.44 25.71
C LEU A 506 2.31 15.01 26.95
N ALA A 507 3.27 15.80 27.42
CA ALA A 507 4.03 15.56 28.65
C ALA A 507 3.19 15.77 29.93
N GLY A 508 2.05 16.45 29.85
CA GLY A 508 1.17 16.72 30.99
C GLY A 508 1.52 18.01 31.73
N ALA A 509 2.24 18.91 31.06
CA ALA A 509 2.49 20.28 31.52
C ALA A 509 1.29 21.21 31.26
#